data_AF-A0A937AR69-F1
#
_entry.id   AF-A0A937AR69-F1
#
_cell.length_a   1.000
_cell.length_b   1.000
_cell.length_c   1.000
_cell.angle_alpha   90.00
_cell.angle_beta   90.00
_cell.angle_gamma   90.00
#
_symmetry.space_group_name_H-M   'P 1'
#
loop_
_entity.id
_entity.type
_entity.pdbx_description
1 polymer ?
#
loop_
_entity_poly.entity_id
_entity_poly.type
_entity_poly.pdbx_seq_one_letter_code
_entity_poly.pdbx_strand_id
1 'polypeptide(L)'
;AEDILNGMGAFSMMSSDSQAMGRVGEVVIRTWQTADKMKKQRGRLKEETSDNDNVRVKRYVAKYTINPAITHGIAKHVGSVEVGKRADLVIWSPAFFGAKPDMVLLGGSIVAAPMGDPNASIPTPQPIHYRPMFGALGRSLVMSPALFVSQAAIAKGVAKKWGLSRPLLPVKGTRKIGKKDMTQNSLCPSIGVVPEPYGVRADGELLPCEPAASLPLAQRYFLF
;
A
#
# COMPACT_ATOMS: atom_id res chain seq x y z
N ALA A 1 0.05 19.28 -9.78
CA ALA A 1 1.09 19.30 -8.72
C ALA A 1 1.22 17.98 -7.97
N GLU A 2 0.19 17.49 -7.28
CA GLU A 2 0.25 16.26 -6.46
C GLU A 2 0.79 15.03 -7.20
N ASP A 3 0.30 14.76 -8.43
CA ASP A 3 0.80 13.64 -9.24
C ASP A 3 2.32 13.72 -9.45
N ILE A 4 2.83 14.92 -9.70
CA ILE A 4 4.26 15.14 -9.93
C ILE A 4 5.06 14.99 -8.64
N LEU A 5 4.53 15.52 -7.53
CA LEU A 5 5.14 15.36 -6.21
C LEU A 5 5.22 13.87 -5.81
N ASN A 6 4.20 13.08 -6.18
CA ASN A 6 4.26 11.64 -6.05
C ASN A 6 5.33 11.02 -6.95
N GLY A 7 5.37 11.41 -8.23
CA GLY A 7 6.33 10.91 -9.22
C GLY A 7 7.79 11.18 -8.89
N MET A 8 8.10 12.35 -8.31
CA MET A 8 9.46 12.74 -7.90
C MET A 8 9.85 12.25 -6.50
N GLY A 9 8.93 11.64 -5.75
CA GLY A 9 9.19 11.15 -4.39
C GLY A 9 9.16 12.24 -3.32
N ALA A 10 8.49 13.36 -3.58
CA ALA A 10 8.21 14.40 -2.58
C ALA A 10 6.99 14.05 -1.71
N PHE A 11 6.07 13.22 -2.18
CA PHE A 11 5.08 12.56 -1.34
C PHE A 11 5.48 11.10 -1.11
N SER A 12 5.47 10.68 0.15
CA SER A 12 6.11 9.42 0.56
C SER A 12 5.15 8.27 0.79
N MET A 13 3.85 8.55 0.88
CA MET A 13 2.83 7.56 1.24
C MET A 13 1.54 7.76 0.46
N MET A 14 0.79 6.67 0.31
CA MET A 14 -0.57 6.64 -0.21
C MET A 14 -1.48 6.07 0.89
N SER A 15 -2.67 6.63 1.03
CA SER A 15 -3.68 6.17 1.98
C SER A 15 -5.08 6.23 1.35
N SER A 16 -6.07 5.62 1.99
CA SER A 16 -7.41 5.50 1.42
C SER A 16 -8.33 6.65 1.75
N ASP A 17 -8.25 7.21 2.96
CA ASP A 17 -9.31 8.00 3.60
C ASP A 17 -10.70 7.33 3.58
N SER A 18 -10.73 6.05 3.95
CA SER A 18 -11.87 5.15 3.74
C SER A 18 -13.19 5.69 4.28
N GLN A 19 -14.20 5.81 3.39
CA GLN A 19 -15.56 6.30 3.68
C GLN A 19 -15.64 7.75 4.19
N ALA A 20 -14.53 8.48 4.20
CA ALA A 20 -14.45 9.88 4.62
C ALA A 20 -13.63 10.68 3.60
N MET A 21 -14.16 10.82 2.37
CA MET A 21 -13.46 11.38 1.19
C MET A 21 -12.51 10.41 0.47
N GLY A 22 -12.68 9.10 0.67
CA GLY A 22 -11.80 8.13 0.04
C GLY A 22 -12.29 6.69 0.03
N ARG A 23 -11.51 5.81 -0.63
CA ARG A 23 -11.94 4.45 -1.03
C ARG A 23 -10.96 3.39 -0.53
N VAL A 24 -11.42 2.54 0.39
CA VAL A 24 -10.59 1.52 1.06
C VAL A 24 -9.96 0.51 0.10
N GLY A 25 -10.68 0.12 -0.95
CA GLY A 25 -10.24 -0.88 -1.92
C GLY A 25 -9.29 -0.36 -3.01
N GLU A 26 -8.96 0.93 -3.01
CA GLU A 26 -8.31 1.58 -4.16
C GLU A 26 -6.90 2.11 -3.88
N VAL A 27 -6.34 1.93 -2.68
CA VAL A 27 -4.99 2.43 -2.35
C VAL A 27 -3.94 1.91 -3.34
N VAL A 28 -3.93 0.59 -3.56
CA VAL A 28 -2.97 -0.06 -4.46
C VAL A 28 -3.25 0.33 -5.91
N ILE A 29 -4.51 0.29 -6.34
CA ILE A 29 -4.94 0.63 -7.71
C ILE A 29 -4.51 2.06 -8.06
N ARG A 30 -4.86 3.04 -7.20
CA ARG A 30 -4.57 4.47 -7.44
C ARG A 30 -3.08 4.74 -7.44
N THR A 31 -2.31 4.04 -6.61
CA THR A 31 -0.84 4.13 -6.64
C THR A 31 -0.29 3.77 -8.02
N TRP A 32 -0.74 2.66 -8.60
CA TRP A 32 -0.26 2.21 -9.91
C TRP A 32 -0.82 3.04 -11.08
N GLN A 33 -2.05 3.53 -10.98
CA GLN A 33 -2.61 4.48 -11.95
C GLN A 33 -1.84 5.80 -11.99
N THR A 34 -1.45 6.35 -10.84
CA THR A 34 -0.59 7.55 -10.78
C THR A 34 0.79 7.26 -11.37
N ALA A 35 1.39 6.10 -11.08
CA ALA A 35 2.68 5.70 -11.67
C ALA A 35 2.63 5.62 -13.20
N ASP A 36 1.57 5.02 -13.75
CA ASP A 36 1.30 4.92 -15.19
C ASP A 36 1.07 6.29 -15.83
N LYS A 37 0.19 7.12 -15.25
CA LYS A 37 -0.06 8.49 -15.73
C LYS A 37 1.23 9.30 -15.81
N MET A 38 2.04 9.25 -14.76
CA MET A 38 3.33 9.93 -14.73
C MET A 38 4.31 9.39 -15.78
N LYS A 39 4.17 8.14 -16.23
CA LYS A 39 5.06 7.57 -17.25
C LYS A 39 4.66 8.10 -18.61
N LYS A 40 3.36 8.09 -18.89
CA LYS A 40 2.79 8.61 -20.14
C LYS A 40 3.06 10.09 -20.33
N GLN A 41 2.94 10.90 -19.27
CA GLN A 41 3.08 12.35 -19.38
C GLN A 41 4.51 12.87 -19.20
N ARG A 42 5.36 12.19 -18.42
CA ARG A 42 6.73 12.67 -18.12
C ARG A 42 7.85 11.76 -18.64
N GLY A 43 7.49 10.66 -19.29
CA GLY A 43 8.44 9.69 -19.78
C GLY A 43 9.12 8.90 -18.66
N ARG A 44 10.25 8.30 -19.02
CA ARG A 44 11.10 7.48 -18.16
C ARG A 44 11.80 8.34 -17.09
N LEU A 45 11.99 7.78 -15.89
CA LEU A 45 12.77 8.46 -14.85
C LEU A 45 14.26 8.47 -15.21
N LYS A 46 14.99 9.52 -14.85
CA LYS A 46 16.41 9.68 -15.18
C LYS A 46 17.29 8.62 -14.51
N GLU A 47 16.83 8.10 -13.38
CA GLU A 47 17.53 7.11 -12.55
C GLU A 47 17.42 5.67 -13.10
N GLU A 48 16.60 5.42 -14.13
CA GLU A 48 16.43 4.08 -14.70
C GLU A 48 17.64 3.71 -15.59
N THR A 49 18.30 2.58 -15.32
CA THR A 49 19.53 2.16 -16.03
C THR A 49 19.34 1.05 -17.06
N SER A 50 18.22 0.33 -17.03
CA SER A 50 17.93 -0.83 -17.89
C SER A 50 16.56 -0.68 -18.56
N ASP A 51 16.19 -1.52 -19.51
CA ASP A 51 14.90 -1.39 -20.23
C ASP A 51 13.71 -1.85 -19.37
N ASN A 52 13.39 -1.07 -18.33
CA ASN A 52 12.29 -1.25 -17.40
C ASN A 52 11.99 0.05 -16.63
N ASP A 53 10.99 -0.02 -15.74
CA ASP A 53 10.58 1.06 -14.86
C ASP A 53 10.85 0.73 -13.37
N ASN A 54 11.92 -0.03 -13.07
CA ASN A 54 12.11 -0.58 -11.73
C ASN A 54 12.30 0.49 -10.65
N VAL A 55 12.97 1.61 -10.93
CA VAL A 55 13.10 2.72 -9.97
C VAL A 55 11.73 3.31 -9.66
N ARG A 56 10.90 3.54 -10.68
CA ARG A 56 9.52 3.98 -10.48
C ARG A 56 8.71 2.96 -9.69
N VAL A 57 8.77 1.68 -10.05
CA VAL A 57 8.03 0.61 -9.38
C VAL A 57 8.41 0.54 -7.90
N LYS A 58 9.70 0.58 -7.58
CA LYS A 58 10.22 0.62 -6.20
C LYS A 58 9.77 1.88 -5.44
N ARG A 59 9.79 3.04 -6.11
CA ARG A 59 9.31 4.31 -5.54
C ARG A 59 7.83 4.24 -5.16
N TYR A 60 6.99 3.68 -6.02
CA TYR A 60 5.55 3.64 -5.82
C TYR A 60 5.10 2.52 -4.88
N VAL A 61 5.67 1.31 -4.94
CA VAL A 61 5.32 0.22 -4.00
C VAL A 61 5.65 0.62 -2.56
N ALA A 62 6.72 1.38 -2.33
CA ALA A 62 7.09 1.86 -1.00
C ALA A 62 6.02 2.73 -0.35
N LYS A 63 5.19 3.43 -1.15
CA LYS A 63 4.19 4.39 -0.67
C LYS A 63 3.04 3.73 0.10
N TYR A 64 2.70 2.49 -0.18
CA TYR A 64 1.64 1.76 0.54
C TYR A 64 2.15 0.53 1.31
N THR A 65 3.48 0.31 1.33
CA THR A 65 4.09 -0.81 2.05
C THR A 65 4.99 -0.31 3.17
N ILE A 66 6.25 0.02 2.86
CA ILE A 66 7.27 0.27 3.89
C ILE A 66 7.18 1.67 4.51
N ASN A 67 6.84 2.71 3.74
CA ASN A 67 6.81 4.08 4.26
C ASN A 67 5.70 4.31 5.30
N PRO A 68 4.46 3.79 5.12
CA PRO A 68 3.46 3.78 6.18
C PRO A 68 3.94 3.00 7.42
N ALA A 69 4.59 1.85 7.21
CA ALA A 69 5.09 1.03 8.31
C ALA A 69 6.20 1.73 9.12
N ILE A 70 7.09 2.48 8.46
CA ILE A 70 8.13 3.30 9.12
C ILE A 70 7.46 4.41 9.92
N THR A 71 6.56 5.17 9.28
CA THR A 71 5.86 6.31 9.88
C THR A 71 5.09 5.91 11.13
N HIS A 72 4.39 4.77 11.09
CA HIS A 72 3.63 4.25 12.22
C HIS A 72 4.46 3.40 13.20
N GLY A 73 5.77 3.24 12.98
CA GLY A 73 6.65 2.55 13.92
C GLY A 73 6.43 1.04 14.02
N ILE A 74 5.98 0.43 12.91
CA ILE A 74 5.69 -1.01 12.79
C ILE A 74 6.54 -1.71 11.73
N ALA A 75 7.49 -0.99 11.10
CA ALA A 75 8.36 -1.51 10.03
C ALA A 75 9.23 -2.72 10.41
N LYS A 76 9.47 -2.95 11.72
CA LYS A 76 10.13 -4.17 12.20
C LYS A 76 9.30 -5.43 11.92
N HIS A 77 7.98 -5.28 11.81
CA HIS A 77 7.05 -6.40 11.74
C HIS A 77 6.43 -6.58 10.36
N VAL A 78 6.17 -5.50 9.63
CA VAL A 78 5.43 -5.50 8.35
C VAL A 78 5.99 -4.46 7.38
N GLY A 79 5.40 -4.39 6.18
CA GLY A 79 5.66 -3.34 5.20
C GLY A 79 6.67 -3.70 4.12
N SER A 80 7.26 -4.89 4.13
CA SER A 80 8.15 -5.37 3.07
C SER A 80 8.38 -6.88 3.19
N VAL A 81 8.86 -7.48 2.10
CA VAL A 81 9.27 -8.89 2.06
C VAL A 81 10.75 -8.97 2.48
N GLU A 82 10.98 -9.09 3.78
CA GLU A 82 12.31 -9.19 4.38
C GLU A 82 12.31 -10.29 5.45
N VAL A 83 13.42 -11.02 5.57
CA VAL A 83 13.58 -12.07 6.59
C VAL A 83 13.39 -11.49 7.99
N GLY A 84 12.64 -12.20 8.83
CA GLY A 84 12.32 -11.78 10.20
C GLY A 84 11.07 -10.91 10.33
N LYS A 85 10.46 -10.45 9.22
CA LYS A 85 9.13 -9.83 9.23
C LYS A 85 8.02 -10.87 9.16
N ARG A 86 6.80 -10.45 9.47
CA ARG A 86 5.60 -11.29 9.36
C ARG A 86 5.36 -11.67 7.89
N ALA A 87 4.91 -12.90 7.67
CA ALA A 87 4.48 -13.38 6.36
C ALA A 87 3.07 -12.85 5.99
N ASP A 88 2.94 -11.52 5.99
CA ASP A 88 1.76 -10.80 5.51
C ASP A 88 2.01 -10.49 4.02
N LEU A 89 1.52 -11.36 3.14
CA LEU A 89 1.89 -11.40 1.71
C LEU A 89 0.65 -11.32 0.82
N VAL A 90 0.82 -10.77 -0.37
CA VAL A 90 -0.22 -10.75 -1.40
C VAL A 90 0.35 -11.31 -2.69
N ILE A 91 -0.30 -12.33 -3.24
CA ILE A 91 0.07 -12.98 -4.49
C ILE A 91 -0.76 -12.41 -5.62
N TRP A 92 -0.14 -12.17 -6.76
CA TRP A 92 -0.78 -11.57 -7.92
C TRP A 92 -0.42 -12.35 -9.18
N SER A 93 -1.41 -12.67 -9.99
CA SER A 93 -1.19 -12.93 -11.40
C SER A 93 -0.81 -11.61 -12.10
N PRO A 94 0.24 -11.57 -12.94
CA PRO A 94 0.69 -10.33 -13.57
C PRO A 94 -0.42 -9.56 -14.30
N ALA A 95 -1.34 -10.27 -14.95
CA ALA A 95 -2.48 -9.66 -15.66
C ALA A 95 -3.45 -8.89 -14.74
N PHE A 96 -3.48 -9.21 -13.44
CA PHE A 96 -4.36 -8.59 -12.44
C PHE A 96 -3.60 -7.76 -11.40
N PHE A 97 -2.29 -7.59 -11.58
CA PHE A 97 -1.44 -6.86 -10.64
C PHE A 97 -2.00 -5.47 -10.34
N GLY A 98 -2.16 -5.19 -9.05
CA GLY A 98 -2.69 -3.93 -8.56
C GLY A 98 -4.21 -3.82 -8.59
N ALA A 99 -4.94 -4.66 -9.33
CA ALA A 99 -6.40 -4.65 -9.41
C ALA A 99 -7.06 -5.69 -8.48
N LYS A 100 -6.79 -6.99 -8.69
CA LYS A 100 -7.43 -8.10 -7.95
C LYS A 100 -6.39 -9.20 -7.65
N PRO A 101 -5.94 -9.39 -6.39
CA PRO A 101 -4.92 -10.39 -6.06
C PRO A 101 -5.41 -11.85 -6.07
N ASP A 102 -4.53 -12.81 -6.32
CA ASP A 102 -4.88 -14.23 -6.29
C ASP A 102 -5.00 -14.75 -4.86
N MET A 103 -4.19 -14.27 -3.93
CA MET A 103 -4.25 -14.69 -2.53
C MET A 103 -3.79 -13.57 -1.61
N VAL A 104 -4.43 -13.46 -0.45
CA VAL A 104 -4.01 -12.58 0.65
C VAL A 104 -3.66 -13.48 1.83
N LEU A 105 -2.42 -13.36 2.31
CA LEU A 105 -1.89 -14.11 3.44
C LEU A 105 -1.65 -13.18 4.61
N LEU A 106 -1.97 -13.66 5.81
CA LEU A 106 -1.70 -12.98 7.06
C LEU A 106 -1.02 -13.97 8.01
N GLY A 107 0.18 -13.64 8.48
CA GLY A 107 1.00 -14.52 9.31
C GLY A 107 1.27 -15.88 8.66
N GLY A 108 1.34 -15.95 7.33
CA GLY A 108 1.54 -17.20 6.58
C GLY A 108 0.29 -18.02 6.31
N SER A 109 -0.90 -17.61 6.77
CA SER A 109 -2.17 -18.28 6.48
C SER A 109 -2.97 -17.49 5.45
N ILE A 110 -3.58 -18.16 4.47
CA ILE A 110 -4.46 -17.52 3.49
C ILE A 110 -5.73 -17.05 4.21
N VAL A 111 -6.01 -15.75 4.16
CA VAL A 111 -7.20 -15.13 4.77
C VAL A 111 -8.30 -14.84 3.74
N ALA A 112 -7.93 -14.62 2.48
CA ALA A 112 -8.87 -14.41 1.39
C ALA A 112 -8.26 -14.85 0.06
N ALA A 113 -9.08 -15.45 -0.80
CA ALA A 113 -8.73 -15.84 -2.17
C ALA A 113 -9.99 -15.84 -3.04
N PRO A 114 -9.87 -15.63 -4.37
CA PRO A 114 -10.95 -15.88 -5.30
C PRO A 114 -11.16 -17.39 -5.41
N MET A 115 -12.39 -17.84 -5.12
CA MET A 115 -12.74 -19.25 -5.17
C MET A 115 -14.12 -19.41 -5.80
N GLY A 116 -14.22 -20.42 -6.66
CA GLY A 116 -15.40 -20.83 -7.40
C GLY A 116 -16.52 -21.40 -6.56
N ASP A 117 -17.36 -22.22 -7.18
CA ASP A 117 -18.39 -23.01 -6.50
C ASP A 117 -17.76 -24.03 -5.53
N PRO A 118 -18.03 -23.93 -4.21
CA PRO A 118 -17.51 -24.88 -3.23
C PRO A 118 -18.01 -26.33 -3.41
N ASN A 119 -19.12 -26.53 -4.13
CA ASN A 119 -19.67 -27.85 -4.41
C ASN A 119 -19.11 -28.47 -5.71
N ALA A 120 -18.30 -27.73 -6.48
CA ALA A 120 -17.70 -28.25 -7.70
C ALA A 120 -16.52 -29.18 -7.42
N SER A 121 -16.10 -29.93 -8.44
CA SER A 121 -15.02 -30.93 -8.33
C SER A 121 -13.62 -30.34 -8.12
N ILE A 122 -13.41 -29.07 -8.46
CA ILE A 122 -12.17 -28.31 -8.35
C ILE A 122 -12.50 -26.85 -7.98
N PRO A 123 -11.56 -25.99 -7.53
CA PRO A 123 -11.89 -24.68 -6.97
C PRO A 123 -12.12 -23.55 -8.00
N THR A 124 -11.96 -23.83 -9.30
CA THR A 124 -12.04 -22.86 -10.41
C THR A 124 -13.39 -22.74 -11.16
N PRO A 125 -14.36 -23.66 -11.06
CA PRO A 125 -15.67 -23.51 -11.68
C PRO A 125 -16.43 -22.31 -11.11
N GLN A 126 -17.12 -21.59 -11.99
CA GLN A 126 -17.82 -20.35 -11.65
C GLN A 126 -18.98 -20.58 -10.68
N PRO A 127 -19.37 -19.57 -9.86
CA PRO A 127 -18.85 -18.20 -9.85
C PRO A 127 -17.61 -18.01 -8.98
N ILE A 128 -16.55 -17.44 -9.56
CA ILE A 128 -15.33 -17.08 -8.84
C ILE A 128 -15.49 -15.68 -8.23
N HIS A 129 -15.41 -15.60 -6.91
CA HIS A 129 -15.32 -14.33 -6.19
C HIS A 129 -14.48 -14.50 -4.92
N TYR A 130 -14.07 -13.38 -4.31
CA TYR A 130 -13.32 -13.45 -3.05
C TYR A 130 -14.19 -14.06 -1.96
N ARG A 131 -13.58 -15.00 -1.23
CA ARG A 131 -14.17 -15.64 -0.06
C ARG A 131 -13.17 -15.62 1.10
N PRO A 132 -13.65 -15.52 2.35
CA PRO A 132 -12.83 -15.81 3.51
C PRO A 132 -12.26 -17.23 3.44
N MET A 133 -10.98 -17.38 3.73
CA MET A 133 -10.27 -18.67 3.76
C MET A 133 -9.99 -19.08 5.22
N PHE A 134 -9.39 -20.25 5.44
CA PHE A 134 -9.17 -20.79 6.79
C PHE A 134 -8.40 -19.86 7.74
N GLY A 135 -7.53 -18.97 7.23
CA GLY A 135 -6.85 -17.96 8.03
C GLY A 135 -7.80 -16.91 8.64
N ALA A 136 -9.01 -16.76 8.09
CA ALA A 136 -10.05 -15.85 8.56
C ALA A 136 -11.08 -16.54 9.48
N LEU A 137 -10.88 -17.81 9.84
CA LEU A 137 -11.83 -18.59 10.64
C LEU A 137 -11.25 -19.01 11.99
N GLY A 138 -12.13 -19.27 12.95
CA GLY A 138 -11.80 -19.85 14.26
C GLY A 138 -10.63 -19.16 14.97
N ARG A 139 -9.70 -19.96 15.49
CA ARG A 139 -8.52 -19.45 16.21
C ARG A 139 -7.48 -18.81 15.28
N SER A 140 -7.46 -19.14 13.99
CA SER A 140 -6.57 -18.52 13.01
C SER A 140 -6.87 -17.03 12.85
N LEU A 141 -8.16 -16.65 12.82
CA LEU A 141 -8.60 -15.26 12.82
C LEU A 141 -8.04 -14.46 14.02
N VAL A 142 -7.74 -15.12 15.13
CA VAL A 142 -7.23 -14.47 16.34
C VAL A 142 -5.70 -14.44 16.34
N MET A 143 -5.04 -15.53 15.93
CA MET A 143 -3.60 -15.74 16.11
C MET A 143 -2.74 -15.31 14.92
N SER A 144 -3.27 -15.40 13.70
CA SER A 144 -2.57 -14.95 12.48
C SER A 144 -2.32 -13.43 12.47
N PRO A 145 -3.31 -12.55 12.74
CA PRO A 145 -3.09 -11.11 12.89
C PRO A 145 -2.37 -10.73 14.18
N ALA A 146 -1.90 -9.48 14.24
CA ALA A 146 -1.43 -8.84 15.47
C ALA A 146 -2.14 -7.49 15.69
N LEU A 147 -2.18 -7.02 16.94
CA LEU A 147 -2.58 -5.65 17.29
C LEU A 147 -1.34 -4.83 17.59
N PHE A 148 -1.18 -3.71 16.88
CA PHE A 148 -0.11 -2.76 17.18
C PHE A 148 -0.58 -1.78 18.25
N VAL A 149 0.15 -1.72 19.36
CA VAL A 149 -0.19 -0.89 20.52
C VAL A 149 1.05 -0.17 21.05
N SER A 150 0.86 0.80 21.93
CA SER A 150 1.98 1.47 22.58
C SER A 150 2.77 0.51 23.48
N GLN A 151 4.07 0.75 23.63
CA GLN A 151 4.91 -0.02 24.56
C GLN A 151 4.35 0.02 26.00
N ALA A 152 3.80 1.16 26.40
CA ALA A 152 3.19 1.34 27.72
C ALA A 152 1.97 0.44 27.92
N ALA A 153 1.15 0.20 26.89
CA ALA A 153 0.01 -0.70 26.99
C ALA A 153 0.45 -2.16 27.25
N ILE A 154 1.51 -2.60 26.56
CA ILE A 154 2.09 -3.93 26.78
C ILE A 154 2.67 -4.03 28.20
N ALA A 155 3.45 -3.03 28.63
CA ALA A 155 4.05 -3.01 29.97
C ALA A 155 3.00 -3.02 31.10
N LYS A 156 1.84 -2.39 30.88
CA LYS A 156 0.69 -2.40 31.80
C LYS A 156 -0.14 -3.69 31.75
N GLY A 157 0.26 -4.69 30.97
CA GLY A 157 -0.42 -5.98 30.90
C GLY A 157 -1.83 -5.90 30.30
N VAL A 158 -2.08 -4.98 29.37
CA VAL A 158 -3.43 -4.75 28.78
C VAL A 158 -4.03 -6.01 28.18
N ALA A 159 -3.20 -6.89 27.57
CA ALA A 159 -3.68 -8.17 27.05
C ALA A 159 -4.39 -9.01 28.13
N LYS A 160 -3.76 -9.18 29.30
CA LYS A 160 -4.36 -9.91 30.42
C LYS A 160 -5.56 -9.17 30.99
N LYS A 161 -5.45 -7.85 31.17
CA LYS A 161 -6.52 -7.02 31.76
C LYS A 161 -7.82 -7.08 30.96
N TRP A 162 -7.74 -7.15 29.64
CA TRP A 162 -8.91 -7.16 28.75
C TRP A 162 -9.21 -8.53 28.12
N GLY A 163 -8.52 -9.59 28.55
CA GLY A 163 -8.72 -10.93 28.00
C GLY A 163 -8.37 -11.05 26.51
N LEU A 164 -7.44 -10.24 26.00
CA LEU A 164 -7.07 -10.27 24.58
C LEU A 164 -6.24 -11.52 24.29
N SER A 165 -6.73 -12.34 23.36
CA SER A 165 -5.99 -13.50 22.85
C SER A 165 -5.10 -13.18 21.65
N ARG A 166 -5.36 -12.07 20.94
CA ARG A 166 -4.58 -11.66 19.77
C ARG A 166 -3.20 -11.14 20.20
N PRO A 167 -2.10 -11.53 19.52
CA PRO A 167 -0.76 -11.04 19.83
C PRO A 167 -0.67 -9.51 19.78
N LEU A 168 -0.07 -8.90 20.82
CA LEU A 168 0.22 -7.47 20.86
C LEU A 168 1.66 -7.21 20.40
N LEU A 169 1.84 -6.31 19.45
CA LEU A 169 3.15 -5.87 18.95
C LEU A 169 3.37 -4.38 19.27
N PRO A 170 4.58 -4.00 19.73
CA PRO A 170 4.84 -2.62 20.13
C PRO A 170 5.10 -1.71 18.92
N VAL A 171 4.45 -0.54 18.91
CA VAL A 171 4.86 0.60 18.09
C VAL A 171 6.15 1.20 18.67
N LYS A 172 7.17 1.42 17.83
CA LYS A 172 8.47 2.02 18.23
C LYS A 172 9.08 2.87 17.12
N GLY A 173 9.99 3.79 17.50
CA GLY A 173 10.86 4.46 16.53
C GLY A 173 10.24 5.64 15.77
N THR A 174 9.13 6.20 16.22
CA THR A 174 8.39 7.26 15.49
C THR A 174 8.86 8.70 15.77
N ARG A 175 9.78 8.90 16.71
CA ARG A 175 10.16 10.26 17.21
C ARG A 175 11.45 10.82 16.62
N LYS A 176 12.25 9.98 15.97
CA LYS A 176 13.56 10.34 15.39
C LYS A 176 13.62 10.16 13.88
N ILE A 177 12.47 9.91 13.26
CA ILE A 177 12.33 9.79 11.80
C ILE A 177 11.89 11.12 11.20
N GLY A 178 12.23 11.32 9.94
CA GLY A 178 11.77 12.43 9.11
C GLY A 178 11.72 12.02 7.64
N LYS A 179 11.62 13.01 6.76
CA LYS A 179 11.49 12.78 5.32
C LYS A 179 12.64 11.95 4.73
N LYS A 180 13.86 12.12 5.23
CA LYS A 180 15.05 11.38 4.78
C LYS A 180 14.95 9.87 4.97
N ASP A 181 14.14 9.41 5.94
CA ASP A 181 13.97 7.99 6.27
C ASP A 181 12.93 7.30 5.37
N MET A 182 12.27 8.05 4.48
CA MET A 182 11.25 7.52 3.57
C MET A 182 11.91 6.85 2.36
N THR A 183 11.87 5.52 2.33
CA THR A 183 12.41 4.67 1.28
C THR A 183 11.93 5.12 -0.10
N GLN A 184 12.89 5.42 -0.99
CA GLN A 184 12.68 5.86 -2.37
C GLN A 184 11.87 7.16 -2.55
N ASN A 185 11.50 7.84 -1.45
CA ASN A 185 10.61 9.00 -1.44
C ASN A 185 11.06 10.04 -0.40
N SER A 186 12.36 10.34 -0.37
CA SER A 186 12.98 11.24 0.59
C SER A 186 13.20 12.66 0.10
N LEU A 187 12.73 12.99 -1.12
CA LEU A 187 12.94 14.30 -1.72
C LEU A 187 12.17 15.38 -0.94
N CYS A 188 12.84 16.47 -0.57
CA CYS A 188 12.26 17.58 0.18
C CYS A 188 12.52 18.91 -0.56
N PRO A 189 11.82 19.17 -1.68
CA PRO A 189 12.01 20.39 -2.45
C PRO A 189 11.40 21.59 -1.72
N SER A 190 11.84 22.80 -2.08
CA SER A 190 11.18 24.03 -1.64
C SER A 190 9.85 24.18 -2.38
N ILE A 191 8.74 24.11 -1.65
CA ILE A 191 7.39 24.23 -2.23
C ILE A 191 6.90 25.67 -2.10
N GLY A 192 6.54 26.27 -3.23
CA GLY A 192 5.84 27.54 -3.29
C GLY A 192 4.44 27.35 -3.87
N VAL A 193 3.44 27.99 -3.26
CA VAL A 193 2.07 28.04 -3.80
C VAL A 193 1.68 29.50 -3.90
N VAL A 194 1.40 29.97 -5.11
CA VAL A 194 0.91 31.34 -5.32
C VAL A 194 -0.57 31.40 -4.94
N PRO A 195 -1.03 32.36 -4.12
CA PRO A 195 -2.44 32.43 -3.69
C PRO A 195 -3.44 32.51 -4.84
N GLU A 196 -3.06 33.13 -5.95
CA GLU A 196 -3.85 33.16 -7.17
C GLU A 196 -2.86 33.22 -8.33
N PRO A 197 -2.93 32.32 -9.34
CA PRO A 197 -3.98 31.34 -9.63
C PRO A 197 -3.73 29.91 -9.05
N TYR A 198 -3.23 29.78 -7.82
CA TYR A 198 -2.90 28.48 -7.19
C TYR A 198 -1.78 27.68 -7.90
N GLY A 199 -0.88 28.37 -8.60
CA GLY A 199 0.29 27.75 -9.22
C GLY A 199 1.22 27.15 -8.17
N VAL A 200 1.46 25.84 -8.23
CA VAL A 200 2.40 25.14 -7.34
C VAL A 200 3.75 24.99 -8.01
N ARG A 201 4.81 25.39 -7.32
CA ARG A 201 6.19 25.29 -7.75
C ARG A 201 7.01 24.41 -6.80
N ALA A 202 7.92 23.61 -7.34
CA ALA A 202 8.98 22.95 -6.59
C ALA A 202 10.33 23.48 -7.07
N ASP A 203 11.14 24.00 -6.16
CA ASP A 203 12.46 24.60 -6.45
C ASP A 203 12.38 25.67 -7.56
N GLY A 204 11.30 26.45 -7.56
CA GLY A 204 11.02 27.50 -8.54
C GLY A 204 10.34 27.01 -9.83
N GLU A 205 10.32 25.71 -10.12
CA GLU A 205 9.70 25.13 -11.32
C GLU A 205 8.20 24.88 -11.13
N LEU A 206 7.36 25.37 -12.04
CA LEU A 206 5.91 25.11 -12.03
C LEU A 206 5.63 23.62 -12.28
N LEU A 207 4.63 23.06 -11.59
CA LEU A 207 4.24 21.64 -11.69
C LEU A 207 2.89 21.41 -12.40
N PRO A 208 2.79 21.69 -13.73
CA PRO A 208 1.57 21.49 -14.50
C PRO A 208 1.37 20.01 -14.82
N CYS A 209 0.11 19.55 -14.82
CA CYS A 209 -0.22 18.18 -15.17
C CYS A 209 -1.65 18.10 -15.68
N GLU A 210 -1.80 17.67 -16.93
CA GLU A 210 -3.11 17.51 -17.54
C GLU A 210 -3.88 16.32 -16.90
N PRO A 211 -5.21 16.41 -16.79
CA PRO A 211 -6.02 15.27 -16.38
C PRO A 211 -5.92 14.12 -17.39
N ALA A 212 -6.01 12.88 -16.93
CA ALA A 212 -6.03 11.71 -17.80
C ALA A 212 -7.46 11.42 -18.25
N ALA A 213 -7.67 11.21 -19.55
CA ALA A 213 -8.99 10.84 -20.09
C ALA A 213 -9.38 9.37 -19.82
N SER A 214 -8.39 8.50 -19.62
CA SER A 214 -8.60 7.08 -19.31
C SER A 214 -7.48 6.55 -18.41
N LEU A 215 -7.77 5.47 -17.68
CA LEU A 215 -6.83 4.85 -16.74
C LEU A 215 -6.74 3.33 -16.97
N PRO A 216 -5.56 2.71 -16.75
CA PRO A 216 -5.47 1.27 -16.59
C PRO A 216 -6.15 0.83 -15.28
N LEU A 217 -6.28 -0.49 -15.05
CA LEU A 217 -6.83 -1.04 -13.81
C LEU A 217 -8.24 -0.47 -13.49
N ALA A 218 -9.06 -0.25 -14.52
CA ALA A 218 -10.40 0.32 -14.44
C ALA A 218 -11.40 -0.59 -15.20
N GLN A 219 -12.11 -0.06 -16.20
CA GLN A 219 -13.23 -0.71 -16.91
C GLN A 219 -12.96 -2.15 -17.41
N ARG A 220 -11.71 -2.53 -17.67
CA ARG A 220 -11.34 -3.90 -18.07
C ARG A 220 -11.56 -4.94 -16.97
N TYR A 221 -11.48 -4.55 -15.69
CA TYR A 221 -11.39 -5.46 -14.56
C TYR A 221 -12.64 -5.49 -13.68
N PHE A 222 -13.48 -4.47 -13.75
CA PHE A 222 -14.61 -4.28 -12.84
C PHE A 222 -15.91 -4.36 -13.61
N LEU A 223 -16.88 -5.07 -13.03
CA LEU A 223 -18.23 -5.20 -13.59
C LEU A 223 -19.01 -3.88 -13.46
N PHE A 224 -18.67 -3.07 -12.46
CA PHE A 224 -19.22 -1.75 -12.16
C PHE A 224 -18.09 -0.78 -11.79
#